data_AF-A0A315WDE3-F1
#
_entry.id   AF-A0A315WDE3-F1
#
_cell.length_a   1.000
_cell.length_b   1.000
_cell.length_c   1.000
_cell.angle_alpha   90.00
_cell.angle_beta   90.00
_cell.angle_gamma   90.00
#
_symmetry.space_group_name_H-M   'P 1'
#
loop_
_entity.id
_entity.type
_entity.pdbx_description
1 polymer ?
#
loop_
_entity_poly.entity_id
_entity_poly.type
_entity_poly.pdbx_seq_one_letter_code
_entity_poly.pdbx_strand_id
1 'polypeptide(L)'
;MIRQVLVISVLCFDYVIGHVSYSIPEEMAKGSLVGNIVQDLGLDLKRVKSGKARLYTGDSAQFIELNKERGVLLIKEKIDREALCRQTTPCALHFQITLENPLELFPSDGSKKVEMILQKPLDREKQEHISLILTAEDGGEPQMTGTMQIHVTVLDANDNAPVFSQAIYKAAITENSEKGTLVIKVTASDADSGQNGNVTYVVGNSMDPVSKLFRITRNGEVILDGPVDYEKEKIFNLDIEAIDQGGLSDS
;
A
#
# COMPACT_ATOMS: atom_id res chain seq x y z
N MET A 1 -17.00 27.83 15.38
CA MET A 1 -17.14 26.79 14.35
C MET A 1 -15.78 26.64 13.69
N ILE A 2 -15.00 25.63 14.07
CA ILE A 2 -13.68 25.36 13.49
C ILE A 2 -13.92 24.31 12.40
N ARG A 3 -13.76 24.70 11.13
CA ARG A 3 -13.82 23.79 9.98
C ARG A 3 -12.40 23.33 9.69
N GLN A 4 -12.11 22.06 9.90
CA GLN A 4 -10.93 21.42 9.32
C GLN A 4 -11.42 20.43 8.28
N VAL A 5 -11.22 20.78 7.00
CA VAL A 5 -11.46 19.87 5.88
C VAL A 5 -10.12 19.19 5.63
N LEU A 6 -10.01 17.93 6.03
CA LEU A 6 -8.87 17.09 5.68
C LEU A 6 -9.33 16.13 4.59
N VAL A 7 -9.01 16.46 3.34
CA VAL A 7 -9.18 15.56 2.21
C VAL A 7 -7.98 14.61 2.21
N ILE A 8 -8.15 13.41 2.77
CA ILE A 8 -7.19 12.32 2.55
C ILE A 8 -7.73 11.49 1.39
N SER A 9 -7.14 11.66 0.21
CA SER A 9 -7.35 10.75 -0.92
C SER A 9 -6.48 9.51 -0.73
N VAL A 10 -7.05 8.43 -0.20
CA VAL A 10 -6.46 7.08 -0.34
C VAL A 10 -7.28 6.36 -1.40
N LEU A 11 -6.65 6.07 -2.54
CA LEU A 11 -7.26 5.33 -3.64
C LEU A 11 -7.14 3.83 -3.38
N CYS A 12 -8.24 3.21 -2.98
CA CYS A 12 -8.49 1.80 -3.27
C CYS A 12 -10.00 1.58 -3.41
N PHE A 13 -10.40 1.05 -4.56
CA PHE A 13 -11.77 0.67 -5.01
C PHE A 13 -12.72 1.81 -5.39
N ASP A 14 -13.36 1.63 -6.57
CA ASP A 14 -14.55 2.22 -7.25
C ASP A 14 -15.54 3.14 -6.51
N TYR A 15 -15.12 3.87 -5.49
CA TYR A 15 -15.92 4.77 -4.69
C TYR A 15 -15.11 6.04 -4.47
N VAL A 16 -15.69 7.20 -4.79
CA VAL A 16 -15.16 8.46 -4.27
C VAL A 16 -15.47 8.49 -2.78
N ILE A 17 -14.48 8.10 -1.97
CA ILE A 17 -14.57 8.19 -0.51
C ILE A 17 -14.24 9.62 -0.11
N GLY A 18 -15.27 10.46 -0.03
CA GLY A 18 -15.17 11.78 0.59
C GLY A 18 -15.28 11.63 2.11
N HIS A 19 -14.20 11.90 2.85
CA HIS A 19 -14.24 11.95 4.31
C HIS A 19 -14.51 13.39 4.77
N VAL A 20 -15.65 13.62 5.40
CA VAL A 20 -16.00 14.91 6.01
C VAL A 20 -16.22 14.71 7.50
N SER A 21 -15.56 15.53 8.31
CA SER A 21 -15.72 15.53 9.76
C SER A 21 -16.39 16.82 10.20
N TYR A 22 -17.43 16.69 11.03
CA TYR A 22 -18.12 17.82 11.64
C TYR A 22 -17.92 17.77 13.15
N SER A 23 -17.70 18.93 13.74
CA SER A 23 -17.66 19.11 15.20
C SER A 23 -18.88 19.92 15.62
N ILE A 24 -19.73 19.31 16.44
CA ILE A 24 -20.95 19.91 16.96
C ILE A 24 -20.93 19.93 18.48
N PRO A 25 -21.52 20.96 19.13
CA PRO A 25 -21.73 20.95 20.56
C PRO A 25 -22.71 19.84 20.95
N GLU A 26 -22.61 19.34 22.18
CA GLU A 26 -23.62 18.44 22.74
C GLU A 26 -24.95 19.17 22.98
N GLU A 27 -26.02 18.41 23.24
CA GLU A 27 -27.34 18.94 23.56
C GLU A 27 -28.03 19.82 22.49
N MET A 28 -27.58 19.78 21.24
CA MET A 28 -28.24 20.51 20.16
C MET A 28 -29.72 20.13 20.02
N ALA A 29 -30.55 21.13 19.72
CA ALA A 29 -31.97 20.92 19.48
C ALA A 29 -32.22 20.12 18.19
N LYS A 30 -33.31 19.34 18.18
CA LYS A 30 -33.80 18.64 16.98
C LYS A 30 -34.02 19.61 15.82
N GLY A 31 -33.60 19.23 14.63
CA GLY A 31 -33.63 20.04 13.41
C GLY A 31 -32.44 21.00 13.26
N SER A 32 -31.50 21.03 14.20
CA SER A 32 -30.29 21.85 14.07
C SER A 32 -29.40 21.38 12.92
N LEU A 33 -28.74 22.33 12.25
CA LEU A 33 -27.83 22.06 11.14
C LEU A 33 -26.49 21.51 11.65
N VAL A 34 -26.08 20.36 11.12
CA VAL A 34 -24.76 19.75 11.36
C VAL A 34 -23.76 20.17 10.27
N GLY A 35 -24.17 20.08 9.00
CA GLY A 35 -23.27 20.32 7.87
C GLY A 35 -23.96 20.27 6.50
N ASN A 36 -23.31 20.82 5.46
CA ASN A 36 -23.83 20.85 4.09
C ASN A 36 -23.05 19.88 3.21
N ILE A 37 -23.55 18.65 3.12
CA ILE A 37 -22.84 17.58 2.42
C ILE A 37 -22.76 17.82 0.91
N VAL A 38 -23.73 18.52 0.33
CA VAL A 38 -23.73 18.84 -1.11
C VAL A 38 -22.59 19.79 -1.43
N GLN A 39 -22.44 20.85 -0.65
CA GLN A 39 -21.36 21.81 -0.84
C GLN A 39 -20.00 21.21 -0.48
N ASP A 40 -19.91 20.51 0.65
CA ASP A 40 -18.64 20.01 1.18
C ASP A 40 -18.08 18.84 0.35
N LEU A 41 -18.93 18.06 -0.33
CA LEU A 41 -18.53 16.99 -1.27
C LEU A 41 -18.61 17.40 -2.75
N GLY A 42 -18.95 18.65 -3.07
CA GLY A 42 -19.07 19.11 -4.47
C GLY A 42 -20.15 18.37 -5.28
N LEU A 43 -21.25 17.98 -4.64
CA LEU A 43 -22.36 17.27 -5.28
C LEU A 43 -23.34 18.25 -5.94
N ASP A 44 -24.08 17.79 -6.95
CA ASP A 44 -25.24 18.51 -7.46
C ASP A 44 -26.50 18.16 -6.64
N LEU A 45 -27.15 19.18 -6.08
CA LEU A 45 -28.38 19.05 -5.29
C LEU A 45 -29.48 18.32 -6.06
N LYS A 46 -29.61 18.53 -7.38
CA LYS A 46 -30.61 17.85 -8.21
C LYS A 46 -30.43 16.33 -8.19
N ARG A 47 -29.19 15.86 -8.05
CA ARG A 47 -28.82 14.45 -8.01
C ARG A 47 -28.98 13.84 -6.63
N VAL A 48 -28.80 14.61 -5.56
CA VAL A 48 -29.15 14.15 -4.20
C VAL A 48 -30.67 14.00 -4.04
N LYS A 49 -31.45 14.85 -4.72
CA LYS A 49 -32.91 14.73 -4.79
C LYS A 49 -33.39 13.58 -5.68
N SER A 50 -32.81 13.40 -6.87
CA SER A 50 -33.23 12.39 -7.83
C SER A 50 -32.58 11.01 -7.64
N GLY A 51 -31.42 10.97 -6.98
CA GLY A 51 -30.61 9.77 -6.76
C GLY A 51 -31.00 8.99 -5.51
N LYS A 52 -30.49 7.76 -5.42
CA LYS A 52 -30.69 6.87 -4.25
C LYS A 52 -29.69 7.19 -3.13
N ALA A 53 -29.61 8.46 -2.72
CA ALA A 53 -28.80 8.83 -1.57
C ALA A 53 -29.33 8.15 -0.30
N ARG A 54 -28.49 7.34 0.35
CA ARG A 54 -28.81 6.62 1.58
C ARG A 54 -27.76 6.94 2.63
N LEU A 55 -28.22 7.41 3.79
CA LEU A 55 -27.40 7.55 4.98
C LEU A 55 -27.39 6.20 5.71
N TYR A 56 -26.24 5.56 5.76
CA TYR A 56 -25.95 4.38 6.56
C TYR A 56 -25.21 4.82 7.82
N THR A 57 -26.00 5.14 8.82
CA THR A 57 -25.59 5.31 10.20
C THR A 57 -25.87 3.98 10.89
N GLY A 58 -24.90 3.31 11.49
CA GLY A 58 -25.15 2.10 12.30
C GLY A 58 -25.95 2.45 13.56
N ASP A 59 -25.35 2.29 14.74
CA ASP A 59 -25.99 2.64 16.02
C ASP A 59 -26.25 4.15 16.19
N SER A 60 -25.69 4.98 15.29
CA SER A 60 -25.87 6.44 15.26
C SER A 60 -27.13 6.91 14.52
N ALA A 61 -27.94 6.00 13.95
CA ALA A 61 -29.12 6.33 13.13
C ALA A 61 -30.24 7.07 13.86
N GLN A 62 -30.20 7.03 15.18
CA GLN A 62 -31.16 7.73 16.01
C GLN A 62 -30.88 9.23 16.13
N PHE A 63 -29.64 9.70 15.86
CA PHE A 63 -29.24 11.07 16.18
C PHE A 63 -29.11 12.02 14.98
N ILE A 64 -28.80 11.51 13.78
CA ILE A 64 -28.54 12.34 12.60
C ILE A 64 -29.39 11.86 11.43
N GLU A 65 -29.94 12.81 10.67
CA GLU A 65 -30.69 12.55 9.44
C GLU A 65 -30.19 13.40 8.25
N LEU A 66 -30.39 12.88 7.04
CA LEU A 66 -30.07 13.58 5.79
C LEU A 66 -31.33 14.23 5.21
N ASN A 67 -31.34 15.56 5.14
CA ASN A 67 -32.37 16.30 4.40
C ASN A 67 -32.01 16.35 2.91
N LYS A 68 -32.66 15.49 2.12
CA LYS A 68 -32.41 15.36 0.67
C LYS A 68 -32.83 16.59 -0.14
N GLU A 69 -33.82 17.34 0.34
CA GLU A 69 -34.32 18.54 -0.35
C GLU A 69 -33.33 19.70 -0.29
N ARG A 70 -32.54 19.77 0.78
CA ARG A 70 -31.59 20.85 1.03
C ARG A 70 -30.13 20.39 0.95
N GLY A 71 -29.87 19.08 0.92
CA GLY A 71 -28.51 18.55 0.86
C GLY A 71 -27.73 18.72 2.16
N VAL A 72 -28.42 18.74 3.31
CA VAL A 72 -27.82 19.05 4.62
C VAL A 72 -28.09 17.94 5.64
N LEU A 73 -27.17 17.77 6.58
CA LEU A 73 -27.32 16.89 7.74
C LEU A 73 -27.96 17.65 8.90
N LEU A 74 -28.96 17.04 9.53
CA LEU A 74 -29.73 17.63 10.64
C LEU A 74 -29.71 16.71 11.87
N ILE A 75 -29.86 17.31 13.05
CA ILE A 75 -30.04 16.58 14.32
C ILE A 75 -31.45 15.99 14.37
N LYS A 76 -31.56 14.67 14.49
CA LYS A 76 -32.82 13.93 14.59
C LYS A 76 -33.30 13.79 16.03
N GLU A 77 -32.39 13.51 16.95
CA GLU A 77 -32.66 13.39 18.39
C GLU A 77 -31.50 14.01 19.19
N LYS A 78 -31.78 14.42 20.43
CA LYS A 78 -30.78 15.05 21.31
C LYS A 78 -29.61 14.09 21.53
N ILE A 79 -28.40 14.59 21.33
CA ILE A 79 -27.16 13.83 21.50
C ILE A 79 -26.67 14.04 22.93
N ASP A 80 -26.68 12.97 23.72
CA ASP A 80 -26.12 12.90 25.06
C ASP A 80 -24.79 12.14 25.00
N ARG A 81 -23.68 12.84 25.27
CA ARG A 81 -22.31 12.33 25.14
C ARG A 81 -22.04 11.22 26.15
N GLU A 82 -22.55 11.36 27.37
CA GLU A 82 -22.37 10.42 28.47
C GLU A 82 -23.08 9.10 28.16
N ALA A 83 -24.27 9.17 27.57
CA ALA A 83 -25.02 8.00 27.12
C ALA A 83 -24.33 7.29 25.95
N LEU A 84 -23.74 8.05 25.02
CA LEU A 84 -23.13 7.52 23.78
C LEU A 84 -21.72 6.98 23.97
N CYS A 85 -20.85 7.76 24.60
CA CYS A 85 -19.41 7.50 24.64
C CYS A 85 -18.90 7.15 26.04
N ARG A 86 -19.70 7.37 27.10
CA ARG A 86 -19.31 7.16 28.51
C ARG A 86 -17.97 7.86 28.84
N GLN A 87 -16.87 7.11 28.88
CA GLN A 87 -15.51 7.60 29.17
C GLN A 87 -14.60 7.69 27.94
N THR A 88 -15.06 7.26 26.76
CA THR A 88 -14.24 7.24 25.54
C THR A 88 -13.98 8.66 25.04
N THR A 89 -12.70 8.99 24.82
CA THR A 89 -12.24 10.28 24.28
C THR A 89 -11.22 10.04 23.14
N PRO A 90 -11.41 10.62 21.93
CA PRO A 90 -12.50 11.49 21.51
C PRO A 90 -13.82 10.75 21.26
N CYS A 91 -14.95 11.40 21.56
CA CYS A 91 -16.29 10.89 21.23
C CYS A 91 -16.61 11.23 19.77
N ALA A 92 -16.62 10.22 18.90
CA ALA A 92 -16.89 10.38 17.47
C ALA A 92 -18.03 9.46 17.04
N LEU A 93 -18.96 9.99 16.24
CA LEU A 93 -20.01 9.21 15.59
C LEU A 93 -19.62 9.01 14.13
N HIS A 94 -19.53 7.77 13.69
CA HIS A 94 -19.21 7.41 12.31
C HIS A 94 -20.49 7.13 11.53
N PHE A 95 -20.58 7.73 10.34
CA PHE A 95 -21.67 7.49 9.41
C PHE A 95 -21.13 7.42 7.99
N GLN A 96 -21.79 6.61 7.16
CA GLN A 96 -21.49 6.45 5.75
C GLN A 96 -22.66 6.97 4.92
N ILE A 97 -22.38 7.67 3.83
CA ILE A 97 -23.40 8.06 2.85
C ILE A 97 -23.10 7.31 1.56
N THR A 98 -24.04 6.51 1.11
CA THR A 98 -23.95 5.80 -0.16
C THR A 98 -24.81 6.52 -1.19
N LEU A 99 -24.21 6.81 -2.34
CA LEU A 99 -24.89 7.41 -3.49
C LEU A 99 -24.88 6.36 -4.61
N GLU A 100 -25.98 5.62 -4.77
CA GLU A 100 -26.11 4.64 -5.86
C GLU A 100 -26.59 5.33 -7.16
N ASN A 101 -25.99 4.97 -8.31
CA ASN A 101 -26.14 5.43 -9.72
C ASN A 101 -24.95 6.31 -10.21
N PRO A 102 -24.47 6.21 -11.48
CA PRO A 102 -23.13 6.66 -11.84
C PRO A 102 -23.01 8.17 -11.64
N LEU A 103 -22.17 8.56 -10.69
CA LEU A 103 -22.09 9.92 -10.17
C LEU A 103 -20.90 10.68 -10.79
N GLU A 104 -21.07 11.20 -12.00
CA GLU A 104 -20.07 12.10 -12.61
C GLU A 104 -20.02 13.43 -11.85
N LEU A 105 -18.95 13.67 -11.09
CA LEU A 105 -18.72 14.92 -10.39
C LEU A 105 -18.10 15.92 -11.37
N PHE A 106 -18.83 16.99 -11.68
CA PHE A 106 -18.29 18.11 -12.47
C PHE A 106 -17.85 19.22 -11.51
N PRO A 107 -16.57 19.62 -11.52
CA PRO A 107 -16.13 20.84 -10.87
C PRO A 107 -16.93 22.04 -11.39
N SER A 108 -17.28 22.98 -10.51
CA SER A 108 -18.11 24.16 -10.83
C SER A 108 -17.45 25.15 -11.81
N ASP A 109 -16.18 24.94 -12.17
CA ASP A 109 -15.42 25.74 -13.13
C ASP A 109 -15.53 25.22 -14.59
N GLY A 110 -16.23 24.11 -14.82
CA GLY A 110 -16.37 23.50 -16.14
C GLY A 110 -15.12 22.74 -16.61
N SER A 111 -14.11 22.55 -15.76
CA SER A 111 -12.93 21.74 -16.08
C SER A 111 -13.28 20.25 -16.12
N LYS A 112 -13.06 19.61 -17.28
CA LYS A 112 -13.03 18.14 -17.37
C LYS A 112 -11.67 17.68 -16.86
N LYS A 113 -11.63 17.09 -15.66
CA LYS A 113 -10.42 16.46 -15.13
C LYS A 113 -10.32 15.02 -15.62
N VAL A 114 -9.14 14.63 -16.07
CA VAL A 114 -8.80 13.25 -16.42
C VAL A 114 -8.02 12.67 -15.26
N GLU A 115 -8.53 11.60 -14.66
CA GLU A 115 -7.84 10.84 -13.61
C GLU A 115 -7.53 9.43 -14.14
N MET A 116 -6.31 8.96 -13.88
CA MET A 116 -5.91 7.57 -14.16
C MET A 116 -6.13 6.74 -12.90
N ILE A 117 -6.99 5.73 -13.00
CA ILE A 117 -7.29 4.82 -11.89
C ILE A 117 -6.65 3.47 -12.18
N LEU A 118 -5.87 2.98 -11.22
CA LEU A 118 -5.26 1.68 -11.31
C LEU A 118 -6.31 0.58 -11.04
N GLN A 119 -6.54 -0.28 -12.02
CA GLN A 119 -7.53 -1.38 -11.93
C GLN A 119 -6.90 -2.72 -11.48
N LYS A 120 -5.59 -2.86 -11.66
CA LYS A 120 -4.83 -4.06 -11.31
C LYS A 120 -3.49 -3.65 -10.71
N PRO A 121 -2.94 -4.41 -9.75
CA PRO A 121 -1.62 -4.09 -9.20
C PRO A 121 -0.58 -4.05 -10.32
N LEU A 122 0.36 -3.12 -10.19
CA LEU A 122 1.54 -3.03 -11.04
C LEU A 122 2.62 -3.97 -10.50
N ASP A 123 3.44 -4.47 -11.40
CA ASP A 123 4.51 -5.43 -11.13
C ASP A 123 5.68 -5.00 -12.02
N ARG A 124 6.74 -4.50 -11.40
CA ARG A 124 7.89 -3.92 -12.11
C ARG A 124 8.70 -5.02 -12.79
N GLU A 125 8.86 -6.16 -12.14
CA GLU A 125 9.58 -7.36 -12.60
C GLU A 125 8.93 -7.92 -13.87
N LYS A 126 7.62 -7.74 -14.02
CA LYS A 126 6.89 -8.06 -15.25
C LYS A 126 6.89 -6.94 -16.29
N GLN A 127 6.69 -5.69 -15.87
CA GLN A 127 6.65 -4.54 -16.78
C GLN A 127 7.04 -3.22 -16.09
N GLU A 128 8.28 -2.79 -16.30
CA GLU A 128 8.85 -1.55 -15.74
C GLU A 128 8.28 -0.26 -16.37
N HIS A 129 7.92 -0.31 -17.66
CA HIS A 129 7.44 0.86 -18.40
C HIS A 129 6.09 0.61 -19.08
N ILE A 130 5.16 1.53 -18.89
CA ILE A 130 3.83 1.51 -19.53
C ILE A 130 3.67 2.78 -20.34
N SER A 131 3.38 2.62 -21.64
CA SER A 131 3.11 3.74 -22.55
C SER A 131 1.62 3.77 -22.87
N LEU A 132 0.98 4.91 -22.61
CA LEU A 132 -0.43 5.14 -22.87
C LEU A 132 -0.60 6.33 -23.81
N ILE A 133 -1.71 6.36 -24.56
CA ILE A 133 -2.10 7.50 -25.38
C ILE A 133 -3.43 8.02 -24.84
N LEU A 134 -3.43 9.27 -24.40
CA LEU A 134 -4.63 10.00 -24.01
C LEU A 134 -5.16 10.75 -25.22
N THR A 135 -6.41 10.49 -25.59
CA THR A 135 -7.11 11.20 -26.67
C THR A 135 -8.24 12.04 -26.05
N ALA A 136 -8.25 13.33 -26.37
CA ALA A 136 -9.35 14.23 -26.07
C ALA A 136 -10.12 14.53 -27.36
N GLU A 137 -11.44 14.48 -27.31
CA GLU A 137 -12.34 14.75 -28.42
C GLU A 137 -13.27 15.90 -28.05
N ASP A 138 -13.48 16.83 -28.98
CA ASP A 138 -14.47 17.89 -28.81
C ASP A 138 -15.86 17.45 -29.30
N GLY A 139 -16.89 18.22 -28.92
CA GLY A 139 -18.27 18.00 -29.35
C GLY A 139 -18.63 18.72 -30.65
N GLY A 140 -17.64 19.11 -31.45
CA GLY A 140 -17.82 19.89 -32.68
C GLY A 140 -18.38 19.06 -33.84
N GLU A 141 -18.79 19.76 -34.90
CA GLU A 141 -19.16 19.14 -36.17
C GLU A 141 -18.48 19.95 -37.31
N PRO A 142 -17.33 19.49 -37.86
CA PRO A 142 -16.66 18.21 -37.58
C PRO A 142 -15.96 18.17 -36.21
N GLN A 143 -15.83 16.97 -35.64
CA GLN A 143 -15.12 16.74 -34.39
C GLN A 143 -13.61 16.92 -34.56
N MET A 144 -12.97 17.58 -33.59
CA MET A 144 -11.52 17.68 -33.48
C MET A 144 -11.01 16.80 -32.35
N THR A 145 -9.82 16.23 -32.54
CA THR A 145 -9.15 15.41 -31.53
C THR A 145 -7.75 15.94 -31.22
N GLY A 146 -7.34 15.81 -29.97
CA GLY A 146 -5.98 16.07 -29.50
C GLY A 146 -5.45 14.86 -28.76
N THR A 147 -4.21 14.45 -29.05
CA THR A 147 -3.59 13.29 -28.42
C THR A 147 -2.35 13.68 -27.61
N MET A 148 -2.10 12.94 -26.53
CA MET A 148 -0.91 13.09 -25.69
C MET A 148 -0.39 11.71 -25.28
N GLN A 149 0.93 11.52 -25.35
CA GLN A 149 1.57 10.30 -24.88
C GLN A 149 1.92 10.41 -23.40
N ILE A 150 1.57 9.38 -22.63
CA ILE A 150 1.86 9.28 -21.20
C ILE A 150 2.84 8.12 -21.00
N HIS A 151 3.97 8.40 -20.35
CA HIS A 151 4.94 7.40 -19.95
C HIS A 151 4.87 7.18 -18.45
N VAL A 152 4.49 5.98 -18.03
CA VAL A 152 4.48 5.57 -16.63
C VAL A 152 5.71 4.72 -16.37
N THR A 153 6.48 5.11 -15.36
CA THR A 153 7.62 4.34 -14.85
C THR A 153 7.18 3.70 -13.54
N VAL A 154 7.22 2.38 -13.47
CA VAL A 154 6.90 1.62 -12.24
C VAL A 154 8.14 1.67 -11.36
N LEU A 155 7.96 2.13 -10.12
CA LEU A 155 9.05 2.17 -9.14
C LEU A 155 9.19 0.81 -8.46
N ASP A 156 10.43 0.48 -8.14
CA ASP A 156 10.80 -0.74 -7.43
C ASP A 156 10.29 -0.75 -5.99
N ALA A 157 9.88 -1.93 -5.53
CA ALA A 157 9.58 -2.24 -4.13
C ALA A 157 10.42 -3.45 -3.72
N ASN A 158 10.65 -3.64 -2.42
CA ASN A 158 11.40 -4.80 -1.92
C ASN A 158 10.43 -5.96 -1.65
N ASP A 159 9.87 -6.57 -2.69
CA ASP A 159 8.85 -7.62 -2.61
C ASP A 159 9.31 -8.98 -3.15
N ASN A 160 10.55 -9.08 -3.65
CA ASN A 160 11.21 -10.36 -3.90
C ASN A 160 12.31 -10.58 -2.86
N ALA A 161 12.45 -11.82 -2.40
CA ALA A 161 13.58 -12.22 -1.56
C ALA A 161 14.67 -12.84 -2.44
N PRO A 162 15.94 -12.82 -2.00
CA PRO A 162 17.01 -13.53 -2.69
C PRO A 162 16.65 -15.01 -2.85
N VAL A 163 17.00 -15.62 -3.97
CA VAL A 163 16.76 -17.06 -4.19
C VAL A 163 18.05 -17.75 -4.59
N PHE A 164 18.46 -18.76 -3.83
CA PHE A 164 19.63 -19.58 -4.19
C PHE A 164 19.45 -20.35 -5.50
N SER A 165 20.53 -20.46 -6.28
CA SER A 165 20.52 -21.21 -7.53
C SER A 165 20.39 -22.73 -7.33
N GLN A 166 20.70 -23.24 -6.13
CA GLN A 166 20.57 -24.64 -5.76
C GLN A 166 20.09 -24.75 -4.32
N ALA A 167 19.20 -25.71 -4.05
CA ALA A 167 18.74 -25.99 -2.68
C ALA A 167 19.84 -26.60 -1.78
N ILE A 168 20.82 -27.30 -2.38
CA ILE A 168 21.94 -27.92 -1.65
C ILE A 168 23.20 -27.80 -2.50
N TYR A 169 24.21 -27.14 -1.95
CA TYR A 169 25.55 -27.08 -2.55
C TYR A 169 26.44 -28.18 -1.98
N LYS A 170 27.18 -28.88 -2.83
CA LYS A 170 28.12 -29.92 -2.43
C LYS A 170 29.52 -29.61 -2.94
N ALA A 171 30.50 -29.69 -2.06
CA ALA A 171 31.91 -29.50 -2.37
C ALA A 171 32.75 -30.55 -1.64
N ALA A 172 33.96 -30.77 -2.14
CA ALA A 172 34.95 -31.61 -1.49
C ALA A 172 36.20 -30.78 -1.21
N ILE A 173 36.78 -30.97 -0.02
CA ILE A 173 38.03 -30.36 0.40
C ILE A 173 38.96 -31.45 0.92
N THR A 174 40.26 -31.25 0.78
CA THR A 174 41.26 -32.16 1.34
C THR A 174 41.64 -31.71 2.74
N GLU A 175 41.92 -32.64 3.66
CA GLU A 175 42.25 -32.29 5.06
C GLU A 175 43.49 -31.39 5.19
N ASN A 176 44.46 -31.57 4.29
CA ASN A 176 45.71 -30.81 4.27
C ASN A 176 45.59 -29.48 3.50
N SER A 177 44.37 -29.01 3.22
CA SER A 177 44.15 -27.75 2.52
C SER A 177 44.56 -26.57 3.39
N GLU A 178 45.28 -25.61 2.80
CA GLU A 178 45.69 -24.40 3.51
C GLU A 178 44.51 -23.49 3.84
N LYS A 179 44.64 -22.74 4.94
CA LYS A 179 43.70 -21.66 5.27
C LYS A 179 43.66 -20.64 4.12
N GLY A 180 42.48 -20.27 3.69
CA GLY A 180 42.27 -19.41 2.52
C GLY A 180 41.87 -20.16 1.25
N THR A 181 41.89 -21.50 1.26
CA THR A 181 41.39 -22.31 0.15
C THR A 181 39.90 -22.03 -0.12
N LEU A 182 39.57 -21.69 -1.37
CA LEU A 182 38.19 -21.57 -1.84
C LEU A 182 37.55 -22.96 -1.90
N VAL A 183 36.46 -23.16 -1.17
CA VAL A 183 35.72 -24.42 -1.11
C VAL A 183 34.67 -24.48 -2.21
N ILE A 184 33.82 -23.46 -2.25
CA ILE A 184 32.74 -23.33 -3.23
C ILE A 184 32.29 -21.88 -3.31
N LYS A 185 31.66 -21.52 -4.42
CA LYS A 185 30.95 -20.25 -4.57
C LYS A 185 29.46 -20.54 -4.67
N VAL A 186 28.69 -20.02 -3.70
CA VAL A 186 27.23 -20.03 -3.74
C VAL A 186 26.72 -18.79 -4.45
N THR A 187 25.54 -18.90 -5.05
CA THR A 187 24.91 -17.79 -5.77
C THR A 187 23.42 -17.76 -5.50
N ALA A 188 22.93 -16.60 -5.10
CA ALA A 188 21.52 -16.25 -5.02
C ALA A 188 21.26 -15.03 -5.91
N SER A 189 20.05 -14.96 -6.45
CA SER A 189 19.59 -13.86 -7.28
C SER A 189 18.31 -13.29 -6.71
N ASP A 190 18.20 -11.97 -6.72
CA ASP A 190 16.99 -11.25 -6.38
C ASP A 190 16.46 -10.56 -7.66
N ALA A 191 15.13 -10.54 -7.83
CA ALA A 191 14.49 -9.98 -9.00
C ALA A 191 14.32 -8.45 -8.92
N ASP A 192 14.42 -7.89 -7.71
CA ASP A 192 14.27 -6.47 -7.45
C ASP A 192 15.44 -5.64 -8.03
N SER A 193 15.27 -4.33 -8.10
CA SER A 193 16.26 -3.42 -8.69
C SER A 193 17.10 -2.68 -7.64
N GLY A 194 18.27 -2.20 -8.05
CA GLY A 194 19.11 -1.35 -7.21
C GLY A 194 19.57 -2.03 -5.91
N GLN A 195 19.27 -1.42 -4.76
CA GLN A 195 19.67 -1.95 -3.45
C GLN A 195 18.84 -3.15 -3.04
N ASN A 196 17.55 -3.16 -3.40
CA ASN A 196 16.62 -4.26 -3.14
C ASN A 196 17.08 -5.55 -3.86
N GLY A 197 17.65 -5.42 -5.06
CA GLY A 197 18.23 -6.56 -5.77
C GLY A 197 19.64 -6.99 -5.33
N ASN A 198 20.29 -6.26 -4.41
CA ASN A 198 21.71 -6.43 -4.14
C ASN A 198 21.98 -7.41 -2.99
N VAL A 199 22.21 -8.67 -3.36
CA VAL A 199 22.38 -9.78 -2.41
C VAL A 199 23.75 -9.79 -1.74
N THR A 200 23.75 -10.02 -0.43
CA THR A 200 24.92 -10.33 0.39
C THR A 200 24.75 -11.65 1.13
N TYR A 201 25.84 -12.28 1.53
CA TYR A 201 25.82 -13.62 2.13
C TYR A 201 26.43 -13.62 3.52
N VAL A 202 25.83 -14.39 4.42
CA VAL A 202 26.29 -14.60 5.80
C VAL A 202 26.14 -16.07 6.19
N VAL A 203 26.81 -16.48 7.27
CA VAL A 203 26.59 -17.81 7.85
C VAL A 203 25.34 -17.73 8.73
N GLY A 204 24.34 -18.56 8.45
CA GLY A 204 23.03 -18.51 9.12
C GLY A 204 23.12 -18.86 10.61
N ASN A 205 23.93 -19.87 10.96
CA ASN A 205 24.15 -20.25 12.36
C ASN A 205 25.60 -19.98 12.82
N SER A 206 25.84 -18.78 13.33
CA SER A 206 27.14 -18.38 13.89
C SER A 206 27.52 -19.09 15.20
N MET A 207 26.60 -19.81 15.84
CA MET A 207 26.88 -20.61 17.04
C MET A 207 27.38 -22.01 16.71
N ASP A 208 27.17 -22.49 15.48
CA ASP A 208 27.64 -23.80 15.04
C ASP A 208 29.18 -23.85 15.08
N PRO A 209 29.80 -24.84 15.74
CA PRO A 209 31.25 -25.05 15.68
C PRO A 209 31.83 -25.06 14.26
N VAL A 210 31.07 -25.55 13.27
CA VAL A 210 31.45 -25.60 11.85
C VAL A 210 31.62 -24.19 11.26
N SER A 211 30.83 -23.21 11.73
CA SER A 211 30.95 -21.80 11.31
C SER A 211 32.31 -21.16 11.63
N LYS A 212 33.10 -21.76 12.54
CA LYS A 212 34.47 -21.30 12.84
C LYS A 212 35.51 -21.86 11.88
N LEU A 213 35.17 -22.93 11.16
CA LEU A 213 36.06 -23.59 10.21
C LEU A 213 35.95 -22.97 8.81
N PHE A 214 34.83 -22.32 8.51
CA PHE A 214 34.54 -21.72 7.22
C PHE A 214 34.15 -20.26 7.36
N ARG A 215 34.60 -19.43 6.42
CA ARG A 215 34.20 -18.03 6.30
C ARG A 215 33.56 -17.82 4.94
N ILE A 216 32.44 -17.08 4.91
CA ILE A 216 31.82 -16.66 3.66
C ILE A 216 32.13 -15.19 3.36
N THR A 217 32.38 -14.85 2.10
CA THR A 217 32.49 -13.47 1.63
C THR A 217 31.12 -12.91 1.28
N ARG A 218 31.00 -11.57 1.24
CA ARG A 218 29.77 -10.90 0.77
C ARG A 218 29.39 -11.24 -0.68
N ASN A 219 30.28 -11.89 -1.44
CA ASN A 219 30.06 -12.30 -2.84
C ASN A 219 29.76 -13.80 -2.98
N GLY A 220 29.52 -14.51 -1.86
CA GLY A 220 29.13 -15.92 -1.86
C GLY A 220 30.29 -16.90 -1.92
N GLU A 221 31.53 -16.47 -1.68
CA GLU A 221 32.68 -17.40 -1.67
C GLU A 221 32.87 -17.99 -0.27
N VAL A 222 32.74 -19.31 -0.17
CA VAL A 222 33.00 -20.08 1.05
C VAL A 222 34.47 -20.48 1.07
N ILE A 223 35.18 -20.04 2.09
CA ILE A 223 36.62 -20.15 2.23
C ILE A 223 36.96 -20.90 3.52
N LEU A 224 37.94 -21.80 3.46
CA LEU A 224 38.44 -22.50 4.64
C LEU A 224 39.18 -21.52 5.57
N ASP A 225 38.75 -21.42 6.82
CA ASP A 225 39.31 -20.52 7.83
C ASP A 225 39.97 -21.24 9.02
N GLY A 226 39.74 -22.55 9.16
CA GLY A 226 40.33 -23.40 10.19
C GLY A 226 40.82 -24.75 9.67
N PRO A 227 41.54 -25.53 10.49
CA PRO A 227 41.99 -26.86 10.12
C PRO A 227 40.82 -27.84 10.04
N VAL A 228 40.87 -28.75 9.07
CA VAL A 228 39.91 -29.85 8.91
C VAL A 228 40.66 -31.18 9.08
N ASP A 229 40.01 -32.13 9.73
CA ASP A 229 40.60 -33.42 10.11
C ASP A 229 39.61 -34.52 9.73
N TYR A 230 39.99 -35.35 8.75
CA TYR A 230 39.11 -36.36 8.18
C TYR A 230 38.79 -37.49 9.17
N GLU A 231 39.69 -37.80 10.10
CA GLU A 231 39.45 -38.79 11.15
C GLU A 231 38.42 -38.30 12.17
N LYS A 232 38.36 -36.97 12.38
CA LYS A 232 37.42 -36.35 13.32
C LYS A 232 36.04 -36.15 12.72
N GLU A 233 35.95 -35.53 11.54
CA GLU A 233 34.68 -35.21 10.89
C GLU A 233 34.80 -35.23 9.37
N LYS A 234 33.95 -36.05 8.73
CA LYS A 234 34.03 -36.31 7.28
C LYS A 234 33.09 -35.45 6.45
N ILE A 235 32.03 -34.93 7.07
CA ILE A 235 30.97 -34.18 6.42
C ILE A 235 30.65 -33.00 7.31
N PHE A 236 30.77 -31.81 6.73
CA PHE A 236 30.38 -30.55 7.37
C PHE A 236 29.10 -30.04 6.71
N ASN A 237 28.14 -29.61 7.51
CA ASN A 237 26.96 -28.90 7.03
C ASN A 237 27.09 -27.44 7.45
N LEU A 238 26.95 -26.53 6.50
CA LEU A 238 27.06 -25.10 6.75
C LEU A 238 25.81 -24.43 6.18
N ASP A 239 25.01 -23.86 7.06
CA ASP A 239 23.84 -23.08 6.68
C ASP A 239 24.29 -21.68 6.27
N ILE A 240 23.88 -21.26 5.08
CA ILE A 240 24.24 -19.97 4.48
C ILE A 240 22.96 -19.20 4.23
N GLU A 241 22.93 -17.95 4.65
CA GLU A 241 21.80 -17.06 4.43
C GLU A 241 22.20 -16.00 3.39
N ALA A 242 21.33 -15.80 2.39
CA ALA A 242 21.40 -14.70 1.43
C ALA A 242 20.42 -13.61 1.89
N ILE A 243 20.89 -12.36 1.96
CA ILE A 243 20.13 -11.21 2.45
C ILE A 243 20.30 -10.07 1.47
N ASP A 244 19.20 -9.49 1.01
CA ASP A 244 19.22 -8.26 0.22
C ASP A 244 19.56 -7.02 1.09
N GLN A 245 19.52 -5.80 0.54
CA GLN A 245 19.68 -4.58 1.35
C GLN A 245 18.36 -4.01 1.88
N GLY A 246 17.22 -4.56 1.47
CA GLY A 246 15.89 -4.22 1.97
C GLY A 246 15.48 -4.98 3.25
N GLY A 247 16.23 -6.02 3.61
CA GLY A 247 16.03 -6.89 4.76
C GLY A 247 15.34 -8.23 4.49
N LEU A 248 15.03 -8.62 3.25
CA LEU A 248 14.52 -9.96 2.95
C LEU A 248 15.67 -10.96 2.79
N SER A 249 15.42 -12.20 3.20
CA SER A 249 16.42 -13.27 3.20
C SER A 249 15.87 -14.64 2.81
N ASP A 250 16.80 -15.51 2.40
CA ASP A 250 16.61 -16.94 2.09
C ASP A 250 17.79 -17.74 2.66
N SER A 251 17.52 -18.97 3.12
CA SER A 251 18.46 -19.80 3.90
C SER A 251 18.44 -21.26 3.49
#